data_AF-A0A6A5BY92-F1
#
_entry.id   AF-A0A6A5BY92-F1
#
_cell.length_a   1.000
_cell.length_b   1.000
_cell.length_c   1.000
_cell.angle_alpha   90.00
_cell.angle_beta   90.00
_cell.angle_gamma   90.00
#
_symmetry.space_group_name_H-M   'P 1'
#
loop_
_entity.id
_entity.type
_entity.pdbx_description
1 polymer ?
#
loop_
_entity_poly.entity_id
_entity_poly.type
_entity_poly.pdbx_seq_one_letter_code
_entity_poly.pdbx_strand_id
1 'polypeptide(L)'
;MLANIEKTVHEEDHLSSSLVVAAGHSESTTPLTTTTTTSTFDEEQDETSSIPPNDQRKGHKGVFIEIGERMKNYEKNQGPFLSLDKPFMARLDGHKFSSFSYPFRKPYDDLLHAVMVQTAADLLEEFTEATCAYTQSDEITLTFPNEVQVVGVVAGSADHDLIQDDKDNQYEKSSEMLLKNRIQPQQQQPRPKSIAFGGKVTKWSTLLASYCSVRFNFNCQQLVPLWPTKEEYVEKQCPANQTRKSYSPEAVQNMLKRGKAYFDARLFQVDSTQEFVNNIRWRSNYDCERNSRTNLGACFFSTKEMNGLRASQVVEKLKTEKQIDWNSYPMGFKYGTFIKKSKYEKTVHVEKTNQTMTCTRTKMDAYSFKLDSFDPKYIQLFTLKTWNEVFEAGILNKENLEQEPLFRDLLSDSMK
;
A
#
# COMPACT_ATOMS: atom_id res chain seq x y z
N MET A 1 12.32 -5.81 50.65
CA MET A 1 13.35 -5.03 51.35
C MET A 1 13.37 -3.64 50.75
N LEU A 2 12.83 -2.68 51.50
CA LEU A 2 12.89 -1.25 51.22
C LEU A 2 14.35 -0.77 51.28
N ALA A 3 14.76 0.13 50.38
CA ALA A 3 15.15 1.50 50.71
C ALA A 3 15.97 2.17 49.59
N ASN A 4 15.43 3.31 49.13
CA ASN A 4 16.11 4.59 48.85
C ASN A 4 17.28 4.65 47.86
N ILE A 5 17.11 5.44 46.80
CA ILE A 5 17.80 6.74 46.60
C ILE A 5 16.93 7.59 45.64
N GLU A 6 16.31 8.62 46.19
CA GLU A 6 15.92 9.84 45.48
C GLU A 6 16.73 10.97 46.10
N LYS A 7 17.39 11.80 45.27
CA LYS A 7 17.23 13.28 45.28
C LYS A 7 18.24 14.03 44.40
N THR A 8 17.68 14.82 43.45
CA THR A 8 18.06 16.19 43.00
C THR A 8 19.45 16.40 42.36
N VAL A 9 19.69 17.28 41.37
CA VAL A 9 19.24 18.67 41.12
C VAL A 9 19.34 18.99 39.61
N HIS A 10 18.52 19.95 39.18
CA HIS A 10 18.60 20.80 37.97
C HIS A 10 20.01 21.19 37.49
N GLU A 11 20.18 21.28 36.17
CA GLU A 11 20.89 22.41 35.55
C GLU A 11 20.39 22.59 34.09
N GLU A 12 19.81 23.76 33.84
CA GLU A 12 19.58 24.31 32.52
C GLU A 12 20.91 24.82 31.98
N ASP A 13 21.24 24.54 30.72
CA ASP A 13 22.24 25.31 29.99
C ASP A 13 21.72 25.66 28.59
N HIS A 14 21.46 26.94 28.42
CA HIS A 14 21.46 27.63 27.13
C HIS A 14 22.87 27.62 26.56
N LEU A 15 23.03 27.36 25.26
CA LEU A 15 24.03 28.07 24.46
C LEU A 15 23.72 27.97 22.96
N SER A 16 23.41 29.14 22.40
CA SER A 16 23.27 29.44 20.98
C SER A 16 24.62 29.62 20.30
N SER A 17 24.61 29.38 18.98
CA SER A 17 25.45 30.00 17.94
C SER A 17 26.98 29.87 18.03
N SER A 18 27.55 29.11 17.10
CA SER A 18 28.60 29.63 16.21
C SER A 18 28.90 28.61 15.09
N LEU A 19 28.55 29.02 13.87
CA LEU A 19 28.90 28.35 12.63
C LEU A 19 30.33 28.77 12.27
N VAL A 20 31.31 27.87 12.40
CA VAL A 20 32.68 28.12 11.95
C VAL A 20 32.89 27.36 10.63
N VAL A 21 32.84 28.11 9.53
CA VAL A 21 33.30 27.68 8.20
C VAL A 21 34.72 28.20 8.05
N ALA A 22 35.70 27.30 8.03
CA ALA A 22 37.09 27.62 7.69
C ALA A 22 37.33 27.32 6.21
N ALA A 23 37.54 28.39 5.42
CA ALA A 23 38.01 28.34 4.05
C ALA A 23 39.52 28.60 4.02
N GLY A 24 40.28 27.75 3.34
CA GLY A 24 41.68 27.95 2.99
C GLY A 24 41.80 28.25 1.49
N HIS A 25 42.41 29.40 1.17
CA HIS A 25 42.62 29.95 -0.16
C HIS A 25 43.77 29.26 -0.92
N SER A 26 43.65 29.20 -2.25
CA SER A 26 44.77 29.47 -3.15
C SER A 26 44.28 30.26 -4.38
N GLU A 27 44.91 31.40 -4.61
CA GLU A 27 44.61 32.38 -5.65
C GLU A 27 45.27 32.01 -6.99
N SER A 28 44.61 32.37 -8.08
CA SER A 28 45.24 32.67 -9.37
C SER A 28 44.37 33.66 -10.15
N THR A 29 45.02 34.67 -10.70
CA THR A 29 44.56 36.03 -11.01
C THR A 29 44.10 36.25 -12.47
N THR A 30 43.00 37.03 -12.61
CA THR A 30 42.68 38.08 -13.63
C THR A 30 42.45 37.71 -15.13
N PRO A 31 41.77 38.56 -15.94
CA PRO A 31 40.59 39.41 -15.67
C PRO A 31 39.48 39.30 -16.75
N LEU A 32 38.30 39.85 -16.43
CA LEU A 32 37.11 39.96 -17.29
C LEU A 32 37.31 40.97 -18.44
N THR A 33 36.85 40.64 -19.65
CA THR A 33 36.63 41.63 -20.73
C THR A 33 35.31 41.33 -21.43
N THR A 34 34.34 42.20 -21.21
CA THR A 34 33.02 42.19 -21.84
C THR A 34 33.15 42.79 -23.24
N THR A 35 32.83 42.02 -24.29
CA THR A 35 32.73 42.55 -25.66
C THR A 35 31.26 42.57 -26.07
N THR A 36 30.74 43.78 -26.21
CA THR A 36 29.43 44.13 -26.76
C THR A 36 29.52 44.09 -28.28
N THR A 37 28.76 43.22 -28.94
CA THR A 37 28.49 43.32 -30.38
C THR A 37 27.15 44.01 -30.61
N THR A 38 27.24 45.26 -31.03
CA THR A 38 26.19 46.09 -31.64
C THR A 38 25.94 45.62 -33.07
N SER A 39 24.68 45.38 -33.44
CA SER A 39 24.22 45.48 -34.82
C SER A 39 23.01 46.39 -34.88
N THR A 40 23.21 47.48 -35.60
CA THR A 40 22.33 48.57 -36.02
C THR A 40 20.99 48.13 -36.59
N PHE A 41 19.91 48.77 -36.14
CA PHE A 41 18.70 48.99 -36.94
C PHE A 41 18.29 50.46 -36.79
N ASP A 42 17.97 51.06 -37.93
CA ASP A 42 17.87 52.49 -38.19
C ASP A 42 16.79 53.23 -37.39
N GLU A 43 17.12 54.47 -37.01
CA GLU A 43 16.21 55.48 -36.49
C GLU A 43 15.45 56.15 -37.66
N GLU A 44 14.13 56.03 -37.68
CA GLU A 44 13.26 57.08 -38.24
C GLU A 44 12.49 57.73 -37.09
N GLN A 45 12.60 59.06 -37.01
CA GLN A 45 11.98 59.91 -35.99
C GLN A 45 10.52 60.24 -36.30
N ASP A 46 9.79 60.38 -35.19
CA ASP A 46 8.62 61.24 -34.93
C ASP A 46 7.31 61.02 -35.71
N GLU A 47 6.26 60.68 -34.96
CA GLU A 47 5.25 61.70 -34.66
C GLU A 47 4.48 61.41 -33.37
N THR A 48 4.25 62.49 -32.63
CA THR A 48 3.65 62.53 -31.32
C THR A 48 2.14 62.27 -31.37
N SER A 49 1.67 61.25 -30.64
CA SER A 49 0.26 61.12 -30.28
C SER A 49 0.16 60.87 -28.78
N SER A 50 -0.33 61.88 -28.08
CA SER A 50 -0.58 61.92 -26.65
C SER A 50 -1.64 60.89 -26.24
N ILE A 51 -1.20 59.79 -25.61
CA ILE A 51 -2.09 58.81 -24.95
C ILE A 51 -2.19 59.17 -23.46
N PRO A 52 -3.40 59.34 -22.90
CA PRO A 52 -3.59 59.73 -21.51
C PRO A 52 -3.18 58.58 -20.55
N PRO A 53 -2.76 58.89 -19.32
CA PRO A 53 -2.23 57.90 -18.40
C PRO A 53 -3.35 57.14 -17.70
N ASN A 54 -4.10 56.28 -18.41
CA ASN A 54 -4.97 55.30 -17.73
C ASN A 54 -5.48 54.13 -18.61
N ASP A 55 -4.62 53.34 -19.28
CA ASP A 55 -5.07 52.02 -19.77
C ASP A 55 -4.03 50.89 -19.95
N GLN A 56 -2.78 51.05 -19.48
CA GLN A 56 -1.79 49.97 -19.64
C GLN A 56 -1.95 48.80 -18.65
N ARG A 57 -2.76 48.95 -17.59
CA ARG A 57 -3.00 47.88 -16.59
C ARG A 57 -4.03 46.84 -17.04
N LYS A 58 -4.93 47.17 -17.99
CA LYS A 58 -5.91 46.20 -18.52
C LYS A 58 -5.30 45.28 -19.58
N GLY A 59 -4.43 45.81 -20.45
CA GLY A 59 -3.73 45.01 -21.47
C GLY A 59 -2.80 43.95 -20.88
N HIS A 60 -2.02 44.29 -19.84
CA HIS A 60 -1.16 43.32 -19.15
C HIS A 60 -1.96 42.20 -18.48
N LYS A 61 -3.07 42.51 -17.79
CA LYS A 61 -3.94 41.48 -17.20
C LYS A 61 -4.53 40.54 -18.26
N GLY A 62 -4.92 41.06 -19.43
CA GLY A 62 -5.41 40.24 -20.55
C GLY A 62 -4.36 39.27 -21.07
N VAL A 63 -3.13 39.73 -21.31
CA VAL A 63 -2.01 38.90 -21.77
C VAL A 63 -1.60 37.85 -20.72
N PHE A 64 -1.59 38.21 -19.43
CA PHE A 64 -1.33 37.25 -18.35
C PHE A 64 -2.41 36.16 -18.25
N ILE A 65 -3.68 36.49 -18.50
CA ILE A 65 -4.77 35.52 -18.57
C ILE A 65 -4.57 34.58 -19.77
N GLU A 66 -4.22 35.11 -20.93
CA GLU A 66 -3.99 34.33 -22.16
C GLU A 66 -2.80 33.35 -22.04
N ILE A 67 -1.65 33.83 -21.54
CA ILE A 67 -0.49 32.96 -21.28
C ILE A 67 -0.85 31.91 -20.22
N GLY A 68 -1.54 32.32 -19.14
CA GLY A 68 -1.96 31.43 -18.08
C GLY A 68 -2.89 30.31 -18.56
N GLU A 69 -3.84 30.62 -19.43
CA GLU A 69 -4.72 29.62 -20.05
C GLU A 69 -3.95 28.68 -20.98
N ARG A 70 -3.01 29.21 -21.78
CA ARG A 70 -2.15 28.40 -22.65
C ARG A 70 -1.27 27.44 -21.85
N MET A 71 -0.64 27.90 -20.76
CA MET A 71 0.16 27.03 -19.88
C MET A 71 -0.69 25.95 -19.19
N LYS A 72 -1.89 26.32 -18.69
CA LYS A 72 -2.84 25.35 -18.13
C LYS A 72 -3.26 24.30 -19.16
N ASN A 73 -3.39 24.65 -20.43
CA ASN A 73 -3.72 23.69 -21.49
C ASN A 73 -2.56 22.71 -21.76
N TYR A 74 -1.31 23.16 -21.72
CA TYR A 74 -0.16 22.25 -21.80
C TYR A 74 -0.12 21.26 -20.63
N GLU A 75 -0.51 21.67 -19.43
CA GLU A 75 -0.61 20.78 -18.26
C GLU A 75 -1.83 19.85 -18.29
N LYS A 76 -2.97 20.32 -18.80
CA LYS A 76 -4.20 19.51 -18.91
C LYS A 76 -4.06 18.34 -19.89
N ASN A 77 -3.29 18.52 -20.95
CA ASN A 77 -3.11 17.52 -22.01
C ASN A 77 -2.05 16.45 -21.66
N GLN A 78 -1.76 16.23 -20.38
CA GLN A 78 -0.74 15.29 -19.93
C GLN A 78 -1.33 13.96 -19.49
N GLY A 79 -1.03 12.92 -20.27
CA GLY A 79 -1.16 11.53 -19.86
C GLY A 79 -2.55 10.91 -20.03
N PRO A 80 -2.63 9.58 -19.83
CA PRO A 80 -3.86 8.82 -20.03
C PRO A 80 -4.84 8.99 -18.86
N PHE A 81 -6.11 8.67 -19.14
CA PHE A 81 -7.19 8.62 -18.17
C PHE A 81 -7.70 7.18 -18.05
N LEU A 82 -8.13 6.80 -16.85
CA LEU A 82 -8.81 5.53 -16.60
C LEU A 82 -10.27 5.61 -17.08
N SER A 83 -10.72 4.55 -17.75
CA SER A 83 -12.12 4.39 -18.13
C SER A 83 -12.97 3.88 -16.96
N LEU A 84 -14.22 4.34 -16.86
CA LEU A 84 -15.16 4.02 -15.77
C LEU A 84 -15.73 2.60 -15.84
N ASP A 85 -15.64 1.94 -16.99
CA ASP A 85 -16.24 0.63 -17.29
C ASP A 85 -15.28 -0.55 -17.10
N LYS A 86 -13.99 -0.30 -16.86
CA LYS A 86 -12.97 -1.34 -16.72
C LYS A 86 -12.41 -1.41 -15.30
N PRO A 87 -12.20 -2.62 -14.75
CA PRO A 87 -11.41 -2.77 -13.54
C PRO A 87 -9.97 -2.33 -13.79
N PHE A 88 -9.31 -1.86 -12.74
CA PHE A 88 -7.91 -1.44 -12.83
C PHE A 88 -7.12 -1.87 -11.60
N MET A 89 -5.81 -1.93 -11.77
CA MET A 89 -4.87 -2.25 -10.71
C MET A 89 -3.81 -1.18 -10.65
N ALA A 90 -3.33 -0.91 -9.43
CA ALA A 90 -2.17 -0.07 -9.22
C ALA A 90 -1.07 -0.90 -8.58
N ARG A 91 0.03 -1.08 -9.30
CA ARG A 91 1.17 -1.87 -8.86
C ARG A 91 2.33 -0.95 -8.52
N LEU A 92 2.87 -1.09 -7.33
CA LEU A 92 3.98 -0.33 -6.80
C LEU A 92 5.16 -1.26 -6.59
N ASP A 93 6.33 -0.91 -7.11
CA ASP A 93 7.52 -1.76 -7.10
C ASP A 93 8.72 -1.01 -6.51
N GLY A 94 9.48 -1.68 -5.66
CA GLY A 94 10.60 -1.11 -4.93
C GLY A 94 11.80 -0.81 -5.86
N HIS A 95 12.18 0.45 -5.98
CA HIS A 95 13.29 0.81 -6.85
C HIS A 95 14.65 0.33 -6.29
N LYS A 96 15.34 -0.53 -7.05
CA LYS A 96 16.65 -1.12 -6.70
C LYS A 96 16.62 -1.89 -5.37
N PHE A 97 15.52 -2.59 -5.11
CA PHE A 97 15.36 -3.34 -3.86
C PHE A 97 16.26 -4.56 -3.75
N SER A 98 16.87 -5.04 -4.83
CA SER A 98 17.97 -6.02 -4.75
C SER A 98 19.18 -5.48 -3.99
N SER A 99 19.52 -4.21 -4.19
CA SER A 99 20.60 -3.53 -3.47
C SER A 99 20.16 -3.12 -2.07
N PHE A 100 18.92 -2.63 -1.93
CA PHE A 100 18.34 -2.33 -0.62
C PHE A 100 18.29 -3.58 0.25
N SER A 101 17.79 -4.71 -0.25
CA SER A 101 17.62 -5.92 0.54
C SER A 101 18.90 -6.74 0.72
N TYR A 102 20.04 -6.33 0.15
CA TYR A 102 21.28 -7.10 0.18
C TYR A 102 21.73 -7.52 1.59
N PRO A 103 21.78 -6.61 2.60
CA PRO A 103 22.25 -6.96 3.93
C PRO A 103 21.20 -7.64 4.82
N PHE A 104 19.97 -7.84 4.32
CA PHE A 104 18.89 -8.49 5.06
C PHE A 104 19.06 -10.01 5.06
N ARG A 105 18.30 -10.67 5.93
CA ARG A 105 18.26 -12.12 6.02
C ARG A 105 17.83 -12.70 4.67
N LYS A 106 18.44 -13.83 4.30
CA LYS A 106 18.15 -14.55 3.06
C LYS A 106 17.64 -15.97 3.37
N PRO A 107 16.79 -16.55 2.52
CA PRO A 107 16.13 -15.91 1.36
C PRO A 107 14.99 -14.95 1.75
N TYR A 108 14.47 -15.06 2.96
CA TYR A 108 13.33 -14.30 3.46
C TYR A 108 13.65 -13.61 4.78
N ASP A 109 13.14 -12.40 4.95
CA ASP A 109 13.27 -11.61 6.16
C ASP A 109 11.86 -11.27 6.66
N ASP A 110 11.50 -11.87 7.80
CA ASP A 110 10.13 -11.84 8.35
C ASP A 110 9.71 -10.40 8.72
N LEU A 111 10.65 -9.57 9.18
CA LEU A 111 10.38 -8.19 9.56
C LEU A 111 10.24 -7.29 8.33
N LEU A 112 11.06 -7.49 7.30
CA LEU A 112 10.87 -6.77 6.03
C LEU A 112 9.53 -7.14 5.39
N HIS A 113 9.14 -8.42 5.48
CA HIS A 113 7.81 -8.86 5.08
C HIS A 113 6.71 -8.14 5.86
N ALA A 114 6.79 -8.09 7.18
CA ALA A 114 5.82 -7.37 8.01
C ALA A 114 5.73 -5.87 7.67
N VAL A 115 6.86 -5.21 7.36
CA VAL A 115 6.88 -3.83 6.87
C VAL A 115 6.09 -3.69 5.56
N MET A 116 6.27 -4.61 4.62
CA MET A 116 5.56 -4.60 3.32
C MET A 116 4.06 -4.84 3.51
N VAL A 117 3.66 -5.78 4.38
CA VAL A 117 2.26 -6.04 4.71
C VAL A 117 1.62 -4.81 5.36
N GLN A 118 2.31 -4.17 6.32
CA GLN A 118 1.80 -2.95 6.95
C GLN A 118 1.71 -1.77 5.98
N THR A 119 2.69 -1.62 5.08
CA THR A 119 2.65 -0.57 4.07
C THR A 119 1.48 -0.77 3.11
N ALA A 120 1.18 -2.02 2.75
CA ALA A 120 0.01 -2.36 1.95
C ALA A 120 -1.30 -2.08 2.71
N ALA A 121 -1.34 -2.33 4.02
CA ALA A 121 -2.46 -1.98 4.89
C ALA A 121 -2.69 -0.47 4.96
N ASP A 122 -1.63 0.33 5.13
CA ASP A 122 -1.69 1.80 5.14
C ASP A 122 -2.21 2.35 3.81
N LEU A 123 -1.74 1.80 2.67
CA LEU A 123 -2.23 2.14 1.34
C LEU A 123 -3.73 1.84 1.19
N LEU A 124 -4.20 0.68 1.67
CA LEU A 124 -5.61 0.29 1.60
C LEU A 124 -6.51 1.12 2.54
N GLU A 125 -5.93 1.67 3.62
CA GLU A 125 -6.61 2.60 4.52
C GLU A 125 -6.81 3.96 3.84
N GLU A 126 -5.77 4.50 3.20
CA GLU A 126 -5.77 5.78 2.51
C GLU A 126 -6.64 5.76 1.23
N PHE A 127 -6.43 4.77 0.36
CA PHE A 127 -7.12 4.67 -0.93
C PHE A 127 -8.39 3.82 -0.81
N THR A 128 -9.42 4.40 -0.20
CA THR A 128 -10.65 3.70 0.21
C THR A 128 -11.48 3.07 -0.92
N GLU A 129 -11.22 3.46 -2.17
CA GLU A 129 -11.80 2.86 -3.37
C GLU A 129 -11.23 1.46 -3.66
N ALA A 130 -10.00 1.16 -3.21
CA ALA A 130 -9.43 -0.16 -3.33
C ALA A 130 -10.15 -1.16 -2.41
N THR A 131 -10.31 -2.40 -2.89
CA THR A 131 -11.02 -3.46 -2.16
C THR A 131 -10.08 -4.50 -1.55
N CYS A 132 -8.85 -4.59 -2.05
CA CYS A 132 -7.81 -5.48 -1.55
C CYS A 132 -6.44 -4.93 -1.93
N ALA A 133 -5.46 -5.15 -1.07
CA ALA A 133 -4.05 -5.05 -1.39
C ALA A 133 -3.42 -6.44 -1.41
N TYR A 134 -2.52 -6.69 -2.35
CA TYR A 134 -1.70 -7.89 -2.44
C TYR A 134 -0.23 -7.49 -2.37
N THR A 135 0.60 -8.18 -1.60
CA THR A 135 2.03 -7.88 -1.49
C THR A 135 2.90 -9.13 -1.63
N GLN A 136 4.03 -8.97 -2.30
CA GLN A 136 5.01 -10.01 -2.55
C GLN A 136 6.39 -9.39 -2.77
N SER A 137 7.43 -9.92 -2.12
CA SER A 137 8.78 -9.34 -2.17
C SER A 137 8.74 -7.85 -1.85
N ASP A 138 9.06 -7.01 -2.83
CA ASP A 138 9.13 -5.56 -2.83
C ASP A 138 7.99 -4.91 -3.63
N GLU A 139 7.00 -5.68 -4.06
CA GLU A 139 5.85 -5.22 -4.84
C GLU A 139 4.56 -5.20 -4.01
N ILE A 140 3.75 -4.16 -4.19
CA ILE A 140 2.38 -4.06 -3.68
C ILE A 140 1.42 -3.80 -4.85
N THR A 141 0.33 -4.56 -4.94
CA THR A 141 -0.76 -4.34 -5.89
C THR A 141 -2.03 -3.96 -5.16
N LEU A 142 -2.55 -2.76 -5.42
CA LEU A 142 -3.91 -2.37 -5.04
C LEU A 142 -4.89 -2.73 -6.16
N THR A 143 -6.06 -3.22 -5.74
CA THR A 143 -7.06 -3.78 -6.64
C THR A 143 -8.32 -2.91 -6.63
N PHE A 144 -8.77 -2.51 -7.82
CA PHE A 144 -9.95 -1.68 -8.04
C PHE A 144 -10.90 -2.40 -9.00
N PRO A 145 -11.70 -3.35 -8.49
CA PRO A 145 -12.65 -4.10 -9.30
C PRO A 145 -13.71 -3.15 -9.86
N ASN A 146 -14.28 -3.54 -10.99
CA ASN A 146 -15.48 -2.89 -11.50
C ASN A 146 -16.66 -3.29 -10.60
N GLU A 147 -17.55 -2.36 -10.24
CA GLU A 147 -18.78 -2.70 -9.51
C GLU A 147 -19.56 -3.77 -10.29
N VAL A 148 -19.57 -5.00 -9.77
CA VAL A 148 -20.42 -6.07 -10.29
C VAL A 148 -21.79 -5.85 -9.67
N GLN A 149 -22.83 -5.68 -10.50
CA GLN A 149 -24.20 -5.85 -10.01
C GLN A 149 -24.30 -7.28 -9.50
N VAL A 150 -24.36 -7.44 -8.18
CA VAL A 150 -24.56 -8.75 -7.57
C VAL A 150 -25.96 -9.20 -7.99
N VAL A 151 -26.03 -10.06 -9.00
CA VAL A 151 -27.29 -10.73 -9.37
C VAL A 151 -27.57 -11.69 -8.22
N GLY A 152 -28.57 -11.35 -7.40
CA GLY A 152 -29.01 -12.20 -6.31
C GLY A 152 -29.33 -13.59 -6.84
N VAL A 153 -28.59 -14.59 -6.39
CA VAL A 153 -28.97 -15.98 -6.59
C VAL A 153 -30.18 -16.20 -5.69
N VAL A 154 -31.36 -16.21 -6.30
CA VAL A 154 -32.61 -16.58 -5.63
C VAL A 154 -32.46 -18.05 -5.23
N ALA A 155 -32.30 -18.31 -3.94
CA ALA A 155 -32.41 -19.67 -3.40
C ALA A 155 -33.83 -20.18 -3.68
N GLY A 156 -33.91 -21.25 -4.47
CA GLY A 156 -35.16 -21.86 -4.90
C GLY A 156 -35.98 -22.42 -3.74
N SER A 157 -37.28 -22.19 -3.84
CA SER A 157 -38.41 -23.02 -3.46
C SER A 157 -38.15 -24.21 -2.52
N ALA A 158 -38.77 -24.17 -1.35
CA ALA A 158 -39.36 -25.35 -0.73
C ALA A 158 -40.77 -24.99 -0.26
N ASP A 159 -41.74 -25.70 -0.85
CA ASP A 159 -43.14 -25.73 -0.45
C ASP A 159 -43.27 -26.10 1.04
N HIS A 160 -44.21 -25.46 1.73
CA HIS A 160 -45.02 -26.17 2.71
C HIS A 160 -46.40 -25.52 2.86
N ASP A 161 -47.42 -26.31 2.53
CA ASP A 161 -48.83 -26.02 2.69
C ASP A 161 -49.28 -25.95 4.18
N LEU A 162 -50.20 -25.01 4.41
CA LEU A 162 -51.42 -25.01 5.25
C LEU A 162 -51.46 -25.79 6.58
N ILE A 163 -51.67 -25.08 7.71
CA ILE A 163 -52.66 -25.42 8.77
C ILE A 163 -53.26 -24.12 9.38
N GLN A 164 -54.52 -24.27 9.81
CA GLN A 164 -55.62 -23.37 10.14
C GLN A 164 -55.49 -22.34 11.29
N ASP A 165 -56.46 -21.40 11.23
CA ASP A 165 -57.00 -20.50 12.24
C ASP A 165 -56.85 -20.92 13.71
N ASP A 166 -56.43 -19.98 14.56
CA ASP A 166 -57.16 -19.74 15.81
C ASP A 166 -57.05 -18.30 16.31
N LYS A 167 -58.10 -17.89 17.03
CA LYS A 167 -58.41 -16.52 17.45
C LYS A 167 -57.56 -16.04 18.63
N ASP A 168 -57.61 -14.72 18.82
CA ASP A 168 -57.18 -13.93 19.99
C ASP A 168 -55.74 -13.41 20.02
N ASN A 169 -55.54 -12.17 19.52
CA ASN A 169 -54.84 -11.18 20.35
C ASN A 169 -55.13 -9.72 19.95
N GLN A 170 -55.86 -9.01 20.81
CA GLN A 170 -56.29 -7.62 20.62
C GLN A 170 -55.21 -6.59 21.01
N TYR A 171 -53.93 -6.91 20.86
CA TYR A 171 -52.80 -6.06 21.31
C TYR A 171 -51.77 -5.67 20.23
N GLU A 172 -52.08 -5.82 18.93
CA GLU A 172 -51.13 -5.48 17.85
C GLU A 172 -51.43 -4.21 17.04
N LYS A 173 -52.61 -3.59 17.18
CA LYS A 173 -53.00 -2.45 16.32
C LYS A 173 -52.34 -1.10 16.63
N SER A 174 -51.74 -0.93 17.81
CA SER A 174 -51.03 0.32 18.17
C SER A 174 -49.55 0.33 17.78
N SER A 175 -48.94 -0.85 17.59
CA SER A 175 -47.53 -0.99 17.22
C SER A 175 -47.32 -0.88 15.70
N GLU A 176 -48.27 -1.35 14.89
CA GLU A 176 -48.22 -1.20 13.42
C GLU A 176 -48.39 0.26 12.96
N MET A 177 -49.15 1.09 13.69
CA MET A 177 -49.37 2.49 13.32
C MET A 177 -48.14 3.36 13.62
N LEU A 178 -47.31 2.97 14.59
CA LEU A 178 -46.04 3.62 14.92
C LEU A 178 -44.86 3.12 14.07
N LEU A 179 -44.97 1.93 13.47
CA LEU A 179 -43.94 1.37 12.58
C LEU A 179 -44.06 1.88 11.13
N LYS A 180 -45.23 2.38 10.71
CA LYS A 180 -45.46 2.91 9.35
C LYS A 180 -44.93 4.34 9.11
N ASN A 181 -44.48 5.04 10.16
CA ASN A 181 -43.94 6.41 10.06
C ASN A 181 -42.41 6.50 10.20
N ARG A 182 -41.68 5.36 10.18
CA ARG A 182 -40.22 5.36 10.18
C ARG A 182 -39.67 4.88 8.84
N ILE A 183 -39.15 5.85 8.08
CA ILE A 183 -38.29 5.68 6.91
C ILE A 183 -39.04 5.08 5.72
N GLN A 184 -39.75 5.94 4.97
CA GLN A 184 -39.80 5.71 3.52
C GLN A 184 -38.36 5.79 3.03
N PRO A 185 -37.79 4.75 2.40
CA PRO A 185 -36.50 4.88 1.74
C PRO A 185 -36.68 5.92 0.65
N GLN A 186 -36.17 7.13 0.87
CA GLN A 186 -35.96 8.07 -0.22
C GLN A 186 -35.20 7.30 -1.29
N GLN A 187 -35.79 7.16 -2.47
CA GLN A 187 -35.11 6.66 -3.66
C GLN A 187 -33.98 7.64 -3.96
N GLN A 188 -32.83 7.47 -3.30
CA GLN A 188 -31.61 8.17 -3.65
C GLN A 188 -31.29 7.72 -5.06
N GLN A 189 -31.35 8.66 -6.01
CA GLN A 189 -30.88 8.37 -7.36
C GLN A 189 -29.44 7.87 -7.27
N PRO A 190 -29.09 6.80 -8.01
CA PRO A 190 -27.74 6.25 -7.96
C PRO A 190 -26.75 7.36 -8.30
N ARG A 191 -25.80 7.61 -7.39
CA ARG A 191 -24.76 8.62 -7.62
C ARG A 191 -24.01 8.25 -8.92
N PRO A 192 -23.70 9.23 -9.78
CA PRO A 192 -22.96 8.95 -11.00
C PRO A 192 -21.61 8.35 -10.62
N LYS A 193 -21.27 7.26 -11.30
CA LYS A 193 -20.01 6.55 -11.10
C LYS A 193 -18.84 7.49 -11.37
N SER A 194 -17.93 7.62 -10.41
CA SER A 194 -16.75 8.48 -10.52
C SER A 194 -15.50 7.78 -10.01
N ILE A 195 -14.39 7.91 -10.73
CA ILE A 195 -13.07 7.50 -10.26
C ILE A 195 -12.40 8.70 -9.60
N ALA A 196 -11.77 8.48 -8.44
CA ALA A 196 -11.02 9.53 -7.75
C ALA A 196 -9.96 10.18 -8.66
N PHE A 197 -9.65 11.44 -8.35
CA PHE A 197 -8.74 12.26 -9.14
C PHE A 197 -9.17 12.46 -10.61
N GLY A 198 -10.45 12.23 -10.93
CA GLY A 198 -10.99 12.32 -12.28
C GLY A 198 -10.39 11.29 -13.24
N GLY A 199 -9.91 10.15 -12.72
CA GLY A 199 -9.29 9.09 -13.52
C GLY A 199 -7.89 9.41 -14.06
N LYS A 200 -7.27 10.53 -13.69
CA LYS A 200 -5.94 10.92 -14.17
C LYS A 200 -4.86 9.94 -13.71
N VAL A 201 -4.28 9.18 -14.63
CA VAL A 201 -3.26 8.16 -14.32
C VAL A 201 -2.04 8.78 -13.66
N THR A 202 -1.54 9.92 -14.17
CA THR A 202 -0.38 10.62 -13.61
C THR A 202 -0.57 11.01 -12.14
N LYS A 203 -1.78 11.46 -11.77
CA LYS A 203 -2.08 11.87 -10.40
C LYS A 203 -2.18 10.66 -9.48
N TRP A 204 -2.81 9.59 -9.94
CA TRP A 204 -2.82 8.32 -9.22
C TRP A 204 -1.41 7.77 -9.00
N SER A 205 -0.62 7.60 -10.06
CA SER A 205 0.74 7.05 -9.99
C SER A 205 1.61 7.83 -9.01
N THR A 206 1.62 9.17 -9.09
CA THR A 206 2.49 9.99 -8.26
C THR A 206 2.08 9.96 -6.78
N LEU A 207 0.78 10.02 -6.47
CA LEU A 207 0.29 9.95 -5.09
C LEU A 207 0.51 8.56 -4.48
N LEU A 208 0.24 7.49 -5.22
CA LEU A 208 0.45 6.12 -4.76
C LEU A 208 1.93 5.84 -4.46
N ALA A 209 2.82 6.13 -5.42
CA ALA A 209 4.26 5.95 -5.25
C ALA A 209 4.81 6.78 -4.08
N SER A 210 4.39 8.05 -3.98
CA SER A 210 4.80 8.95 -2.91
C SER A 210 4.35 8.44 -1.53
N TYR A 211 3.06 8.12 -1.39
CA TYR A 211 2.51 7.64 -0.12
C TYR A 211 3.14 6.31 0.29
N CYS A 212 3.28 5.36 -0.63
CA CYS A 212 3.97 4.09 -0.38
C CYS A 212 5.39 4.29 0.11
N SER A 213 6.16 5.17 -0.53
CA SER A 213 7.54 5.47 -0.12
C SER A 213 7.58 6.07 1.29
N VAL A 214 6.70 7.02 1.59
CA VAL A 214 6.63 7.65 2.93
C VAL A 214 6.27 6.62 3.99
N ARG A 215 5.22 5.82 3.76
CA ARG A 215 4.74 4.83 4.74
C ARG A 215 5.70 3.67 4.92
N PHE A 216 6.33 3.18 3.85
CA PHE A 216 7.34 2.14 3.93
C PHE A 216 8.52 2.57 4.81
N ASN A 217 9.09 3.75 4.58
CA ASN A 217 10.21 4.23 5.39
C ASN A 217 9.78 4.51 6.83
N PHE A 218 8.57 5.04 7.05
CA PHE A 218 8.02 5.20 8.39
C PHE A 218 7.93 3.85 9.11
N ASN A 219 7.30 2.84 8.50
CA ASN A 219 7.12 1.51 9.09
C ASN A 219 8.47 0.81 9.34
N CYS A 220 9.44 0.98 8.43
CA CYS A 220 10.82 0.54 8.63
C CYS A 220 11.41 1.08 9.93
N GLN A 221 11.36 2.40 10.13
CA GLN A 221 11.96 3.07 11.30
C GLN A 221 11.37 2.58 12.62
N GLN A 222 10.07 2.28 12.64
CA GLN A 222 9.40 1.82 13.85
C GLN A 222 9.76 0.36 14.22
N LEU A 223 10.06 -0.50 13.23
CA LEU A 223 10.45 -1.89 13.50
C LEU A 223 11.96 -2.08 13.65
N VAL A 224 12.79 -1.05 13.43
CA VAL A 224 14.25 -1.11 13.65
C VAL A 224 14.64 -1.79 14.97
N PRO A 225 13.98 -1.51 16.12
CA PRO A 225 14.34 -2.13 17.39
C PRO A 225 14.09 -3.64 17.45
N LEU A 226 13.22 -4.18 16.59
CA LEU A 226 12.90 -5.62 16.56
C LEU A 226 13.87 -6.43 15.69
N TRP A 227 14.71 -5.79 14.86
CA TRP A 227 15.66 -6.52 14.04
C TRP A 227 16.76 -7.16 14.90
N PRO A 228 16.99 -8.49 14.77
CA PRO A 228 17.87 -9.21 15.67
C PRO A 228 19.31 -8.73 15.55
N THR A 229 20.05 -8.79 16.65
CA THR A 229 21.49 -8.55 16.63
C THR A 229 22.22 -9.70 15.93
N LYS A 230 23.52 -9.51 15.69
CA LYS A 230 24.34 -10.53 15.04
C LYS A 230 24.42 -11.81 15.89
N GLU A 231 24.47 -11.66 17.20
CA GLU A 231 24.53 -12.75 18.18
C GLU A 231 23.21 -13.53 18.19
N GLU A 232 22.07 -12.84 18.27
CA GLU A 232 20.73 -13.46 18.27
C GLU A 232 20.44 -14.21 16.96
N TYR A 233 20.91 -13.67 15.83
CA TYR A 233 20.74 -14.30 14.52
C TYR A 233 21.52 -15.62 14.41
N VAL A 234 22.74 -15.67 14.93
CA VAL A 234 23.61 -16.86 14.89
C VAL A 234 23.04 -17.99 15.74
N GLU A 235 22.47 -17.67 16.91
CA GLU A 235 21.94 -18.65 17.85
C GLU A 235 20.62 -19.27 17.39
N LYS A 236 19.75 -18.50 16.71
CA LYS A 236 18.37 -18.94 16.45
C LYS A 236 18.19 -19.77 15.17
N GLN A 237 18.93 -19.54 14.07
CA GLN A 237 18.46 -20.06 12.75
C GLN A 237 19.49 -20.36 11.65
N CYS A 238 20.77 -20.63 11.94
CA CYS A 238 21.71 -21.03 10.88
C CYS A 238 22.18 -22.49 11.01
N PRO A 239 21.71 -23.41 10.12
CA PRO A 239 22.45 -24.62 9.80
C PRO A 239 23.87 -24.23 9.38
N ALA A 240 24.87 -24.91 9.91
CA ALA A 240 26.27 -24.51 9.99
C ALA A 240 27.01 -24.24 8.65
N ASN A 241 26.33 -24.23 7.50
CA ASN A 241 26.98 -24.33 6.18
C ASN A 241 26.30 -23.59 5.01
N GLN A 242 25.65 -22.42 5.17
CA GLN A 242 25.31 -21.61 3.99
C GLN A 242 25.12 -20.09 4.18
N THR A 243 25.74 -19.33 3.27
CA THR A 243 25.64 -17.88 2.97
C THR A 243 25.87 -16.86 4.10
N ARG A 244 27.00 -16.97 4.80
CA ARG A 244 27.50 -15.96 5.77
C ARG A 244 27.85 -14.58 5.17
N LYS A 245 27.86 -14.37 3.85
CA LYS A 245 28.57 -13.20 3.28
C LYS A 245 27.79 -11.89 3.22
N SER A 246 26.45 -11.88 3.28
CA SER A 246 25.67 -10.64 3.07
C SER A 246 24.95 -10.13 4.31
N TYR A 247 24.44 -10.99 5.20
CA TYR A 247 23.65 -10.52 6.34
C TYR A 247 24.48 -9.66 7.30
N SER A 248 24.03 -8.42 7.55
CA SER A 248 24.63 -7.51 8.53
C SER A 248 23.51 -6.72 9.21
N PRO A 249 23.15 -7.05 10.45
CA PRO A 249 22.16 -6.31 11.24
C PRO A 249 22.46 -4.82 11.31
N GLU A 250 23.72 -4.44 11.52
CA GLU A 250 24.13 -3.05 11.63
C GLU A 250 23.92 -2.30 10.30
N ALA A 251 24.22 -2.95 9.17
CA ALA A 251 23.96 -2.39 7.85
C ALA A 251 22.45 -2.27 7.57
N VAL A 252 21.65 -3.26 7.97
CA VAL A 252 20.18 -3.20 7.90
C VAL A 252 19.67 -2.01 8.69
N GLN A 253 19.97 -1.92 10.00
CA GLN A 253 19.49 -0.84 10.86
C GLN A 253 19.91 0.55 10.35
N ASN A 254 21.17 0.71 9.93
CA ASN A 254 21.66 1.96 9.36
C ASN A 254 20.93 2.35 8.07
N MET A 255 20.61 1.37 7.23
CA MET A 255 19.88 1.61 5.99
C MET A 255 18.41 1.96 6.23
N LEU A 256 17.74 1.28 7.15
CA LEU A 256 16.36 1.58 7.55
C LEU A 256 16.26 3.00 8.13
N LYS A 257 17.20 3.40 9.00
CA LYS A 257 17.25 4.75 9.59
C LYS A 257 17.47 5.86 8.56
N ARG A 258 18.10 5.58 7.42
CA ARG A 258 18.33 6.57 6.35
C ARG A 258 17.04 6.97 5.61
N GLY A 259 16.03 6.11 5.59
CA GLY A 259 14.73 6.43 4.97
C GLY A 259 14.79 6.72 3.47
N LYS A 260 15.63 5.99 2.71
CA LYS A 260 15.89 6.25 1.27
C LYS A 260 15.21 5.26 0.32
N ALA A 261 14.35 4.38 0.81
CA ALA A 261 13.61 3.48 -0.05
C ALA A 261 12.49 4.24 -0.78
N TYR A 262 12.26 3.94 -2.05
CA TYR A 262 11.18 4.55 -2.82
C TYR A 262 10.65 3.59 -3.86
N PHE A 263 9.43 3.86 -4.30
CA PHE A 263 8.66 3.00 -5.18
C PHE A 263 8.31 3.73 -6.48
N ASP A 264 8.21 3.00 -7.57
CA ASP A 264 7.44 3.45 -8.73
C ASP A 264 5.96 3.04 -8.56
N ALA A 265 5.09 3.54 -9.43
CA ALA A 265 3.71 3.08 -9.48
C ALA A 265 3.18 3.04 -10.91
N ARG A 266 2.68 1.87 -11.29
CA ARG A 266 2.07 1.60 -12.59
C ARG A 266 0.59 1.31 -12.41
N LEU A 267 -0.23 2.13 -13.07
CA LEU A 267 -1.67 1.86 -13.19
C LEU A 267 -1.96 1.27 -14.56
N PHE A 268 -2.81 0.24 -14.58
CA PHE A 268 -3.25 -0.40 -15.81
C PHE A 268 -4.66 -0.95 -15.64
N GLN A 269 -5.42 -0.94 -16.73
CA GLN A 269 -6.75 -1.52 -16.81
C GLN A 269 -6.68 -2.89 -17.51
N VAL A 270 -7.63 -3.74 -17.20
CA VAL A 270 -7.82 -5.02 -17.90
C VAL A 270 -9.25 -5.11 -18.42
N ASP A 271 -9.48 -5.93 -19.44
CA ASP A 271 -10.71 -5.87 -20.22
C ASP A 271 -11.94 -6.47 -19.52
N SER A 272 -11.74 -7.26 -18.46
CA SER A 272 -12.84 -7.89 -17.73
C SER A 272 -12.47 -8.23 -16.29
N THR A 273 -13.48 -8.52 -15.47
CA THR A 273 -13.27 -9.02 -14.10
C THR A 273 -12.58 -10.38 -14.08
N GLN A 274 -12.74 -11.19 -15.14
CA GLN A 274 -12.01 -12.44 -15.33
C GLN A 274 -10.50 -12.17 -15.46
N GLU A 275 -10.11 -11.27 -16.35
CA GLU A 275 -8.70 -10.91 -16.58
C GLU A 275 -8.08 -10.23 -15.36
N PHE A 276 -8.89 -9.51 -14.58
CA PHE A 276 -8.48 -8.96 -13.30
C PHE A 276 -8.09 -10.04 -12.30
N VAL A 277 -8.93 -11.06 -12.12
CA VAL A 277 -8.58 -12.21 -11.26
C VAL A 277 -7.39 -12.97 -11.81
N ASN A 278 -7.32 -13.17 -13.13
CA ASN A 278 -6.19 -13.85 -13.77
C ASN A 278 -4.88 -13.10 -13.54
N ASN A 279 -4.89 -11.76 -13.56
CA ASN A 279 -3.70 -10.97 -13.28
C ASN A 279 -3.19 -11.20 -11.85
N ILE A 280 -4.07 -11.13 -10.85
CA ILE A 280 -3.69 -11.35 -9.45
C ILE A 280 -3.22 -12.80 -9.23
N ARG A 281 -3.91 -13.78 -9.83
CA ARG A 281 -3.47 -15.18 -9.82
C ARG A 281 -2.10 -15.36 -10.48
N TRP A 282 -1.84 -14.69 -11.60
CA TRP A 282 -0.52 -14.70 -12.23
C TRP A 282 0.57 -14.16 -11.30
N ARG A 283 0.32 -13.04 -10.62
CA ARG A 283 1.26 -12.48 -9.62
C ARG A 283 1.48 -13.45 -8.46
N SER A 284 0.42 -13.99 -7.86
CA SER A 284 0.50 -14.82 -6.65
C SER A 284 0.94 -16.26 -6.89
N ASN A 285 0.34 -16.96 -7.84
CA ASN A 285 0.60 -18.38 -8.02
C ASN A 285 1.75 -18.70 -8.95
N TYR A 286 2.15 -17.78 -9.82
CA TYR A 286 3.17 -18.05 -10.82
C TYR A 286 4.41 -17.20 -10.57
N ASP A 287 4.27 -15.88 -10.49
CA ASP A 287 5.44 -15.01 -10.31
C ASP A 287 6.04 -15.12 -8.91
N CYS A 288 5.22 -14.94 -7.85
CA CYS A 288 5.66 -15.12 -6.47
C CYS A 288 6.25 -16.51 -6.24
N GLU A 289 5.51 -17.55 -6.64
CA GLU A 289 5.91 -18.94 -6.43
C GLU A 289 7.24 -19.25 -7.12
N ARG A 290 7.41 -18.79 -8.36
CA ARG A 290 8.68 -18.90 -9.09
C ARG A 290 9.80 -18.17 -8.34
N ASN A 291 9.60 -16.90 -8.00
CA ASN A 291 10.62 -16.06 -7.37
C ASN A 291 11.03 -16.62 -6.00
N SER A 292 10.06 -17.09 -5.22
CA SER A 292 10.25 -17.81 -3.95
C SER A 292 11.21 -19.00 -4.12
N ARG A 293 10.86 -19.92 -5.03
CA ARG A 293 11.67 -21.12 -5.30
C ARG A 293 13.08 -20.78 -5.79
N THR A 294 13.20 -19.85 -6.73
CA THR A 294 14.51 -19.47 -7.29
C THR A 294 15.38 -18.72 -6.29
N ASN A 295 14.81 -17.83 -5.49
CA ASN A 295 15.55 -17.08 -4.47
C ASN A 295 16.02 -17.99 -3.33
N LEU A 296 15.19 -18.96 -2.92
CA LEU A 296 15.63 -20.01 -2.00
C LEU A 296 16.80 -20.80 -2.63
N GLY A 297 16.66 -21.28 -3.86
CA GLY A 297 17.73 -21.99 -4.57
C GLY A 297 19.06 -21.23 -4.63
N ALA A 298 19.00 -19.93 -4.91
CA ALA A 298 20.18 -19.07 -5.04
C ALA A 298 20.94 -18.86 -3.71
N CYS A 299 20.32 -19.19 -2.57
CA CYS A 299 21.03 -19.22 -1.28
C CYS A 299 21.90 -20.47 -1.12
N PHE A 300 21.62 -21.54 -1.88
CA PHE A 300 22.26 -22.85 -1.70
C PHE A 300 23.14 -23.28 -2.87
N PHE A 301 22.89 -22.71 -4.06
CA PHE A 301 23.54 -23.06 -5.31
C PHE A 301 24.08 -21.81 -6.02
N SER A 302 25.22 -21.98 -6.69
CA SER A 302 25.79 -20.94 -7.54
C SER A 302 24.95 -20.72 -8.81
N THR A 303 25.13 -19.56 -9.46
CA THR A 303 24.50 -19.26 -10.75
C THR A 303 24.76 -20.34 -11.80
N LYS A 304 25.96 -20.95 -11.79
CA LYS A 304 26.32 -22.02 -12.72
C LYS A 304 25.51 -23.30 -12.47
N GLU A 305 25.29 -23.65 -11.21
CA GLU A 305 24.51 -24.83 -10.81
C GLU A 305 23.01 -24.66 -11.07
N MET A 306 22.52 -23.41 -11.08
CA MET A 306 21.11 -23.10 -11.34
C MET A 306 20.79 -22.82 -12.81
N ASN A 307 21.80 -22.60 -13.65
CA ASN A 307 21.59 -22.19 -15.03
C ASN A 307 20.74 -23.22 -15.80
N GLY A 308 19.66 -22.75 -16.44
CA GLY A 308 18.75 -23.60 -17.21
C GLY A 308 17.75 -24.42 -16.38
N LEU A 309 17.80 -24.37 -15.04
CA LEU A 309 16.83 -25.07 -14.21
C LEU A 309 15.50 -24.31 -14.14
N ARG A 310 14.40 -25.06 -14.26
CA ARG A 310 13.05 -24.56 -13.94
C ARG A 310 12.89 -24.45 -12.42
N ALA A 311 11.99 -23.59 -11.96
CA ALA A 311 11.73 -23.39 -10.53
C ALA A 311 11.35 -24.70 -9.79
N SER A 312 10.62 -25.62 -10.44
CA SER A 312 10.31 -26.93 -9.88
C SER A 312 11.56 -27.82 -9.70
N GLN A 313 12.49 -27.79 -10.66
CA GLN A 313 13.75 -28.52 -10.59
C GLN A 313 14.67 -27.95 -9.52
N VAL A 314 14.62 -26.64 -9.27
CA VAL A 314 15.33 -26.01 -8.14
C VAL A 314 14.84 -26.56 -6.80
N VAL A 315 13.52 -26.72 -6.63
CA VAL A 315 12.93 -27.32 -5.41
C VAL A 315 13.34 -28.77 -5.25
N GLU A 316 13.29 -29.56 -6.31
CA GLU A 316 13.73 -30.96 -6.29
C GLU A 316 15.21 -31.06 -5.89
N LYS A 317 16.08 -30.22 -6.48
CA LYS A 317 17.51 -30.16 -6.17
C LYS A 317 17.78 -29.73 -4.72
N LEU A 318 17.03 -28.76 -4.20
CA LEU A 318 17.10 -28.36 -2.78
C LEU A 318 16.74 -29.54 -1.85
N LYS A 319 15.68 -30.27 -2.18
CA LYS A 319 15.20 -31.39 -1.36
C LYS A 319 16.18 -32.56 -1.38
N THR A 320 16.73 -32.91 -2.54
CA THR A 320 17.63 -34.06 -2.70
C THR A 320 19.05 -33.78 -2.19
N GLU A 321 19.63 -32.63 -2.51
CA GLU A 321 21.05 -32.36 -2.22
C GLU A 321 21.25 -31.59 -0.90
N LYS A 322 20.26 -30.82 -0.45
CA LYS A 322 20.36 -29.98 0.77
C LYS A 322 19.38 -30.38 1.86
N GLN A 323 18.48 -31.33 1.60
CA GLN A 323 17.43 -31.75 2.55
C GLN A 323 16.52 -30.59 2.97
N ILE A 324 16.32 -29.61 2.08
CA ILE A 324 15.47 -28.44 2.30
C ILE A 324 14.17 -28.61 1.53
N ASP A 325 13.05 -28.64 2.25
CA ASP A 325 11.73 -28.68 1.64
C ASP A 325 11.15 -27.26 1.50
N TRP A 326 11.01 -26.75 0.28
CA TRP A 326 10.38 -25.46 0.02
C TRP A 326 8.94 -25.41 0.56
N ASN A 327 8.23 -26.54 0.63
CA ASN A 327 6.85 -26.57 1.10
C ASN A 327 6.73 -26.32 2.60
N SER A 328 7.79 -26.46 3.38
CA SER A 328 7.77 -26.20 4.83
C SER A 328 7.84 -24.70 5.16
N TYR A 329 8.10 -23.82 4.18
CA TYR A 329 8.11 -22.38 4.40
C TYR A 329 6.67 -21.81 4.48
N PRO A 330 6.44 -20.74 5.26
CA PRO A 330 5.15 -20.04 5.37
C PRO A 330 4.48 -19.67 4.05
N MET A 331 3.15 -19.57 4.03
CA MET A 331 2.39 -19.22 2.82
C MET A 331 2.78 -17.84 2.28
N GLY A 332 3.04 -16.84 3.14
CA GLY A 332 3.41 -15.49 2.73
C GLY A 332 4.65 -15.44 1.84
N PHE A 333 5.63 -16.33 2.08
CA PHE A 333 6.83 -16.43 1.23
C PHE A 333 6.64 -17.22 -0.06
N LYS A 334 5.56 -17.99 -0.18
CA LYS A 334 5.30 -18.84 -1.34
C LYS A 334 4.30 -18.21 -2.31
N TYR A 335 3.26 -17.56 -1.79
CA TYR A 335 2.15 -17.02 -2.57
C TYR A 335 1.89 -15.52 -2.34
N GLY A 336 2.62 -14.89 -1.42
CA GLY A 336 2.39 -13.51 -1.01
C GLY A 336 1.19 -13.39 -0.06
N THR A 337 0.84 -12.15 0.25
CA THR A 337 -0.14 -11.84 1.31
C THR A 337 -1.23 -10.92 0.78
N PHE A 338 -2.47 -11.24 1.12
CA PHE A 338 -3.67 -10.46 0.79
C PHE A 338 -4.14 -9.69 2.02
N ILE A 339 -4.46 -8.41 1.85
CA ILE A 339 -4.92 -7.52 2.89
C ILE A 339 -6.30 -6.99 2.52
N LYS A 340 -7.23 -7.04 3.48
CA LYS A 340 -8.55 -6.41 3.42
C LYS A 340 -8.94 -5.85 4.77
N LYS A 341 -9.98 -5.01 4.76
CA LYS A 341 -10.63 -4.52 5.98
C LYS A 341 -11.36 -5.66 6.67
N SER A 342 -11.40 -5.64 7.99
CA SER A 342 -12.22 -6.51 8.81
C SER A 342 -13.01 -5.69 9.81
N LYS A 343 -14.26 -6.06 10.03
CA LYS A 343 -15.13 -5.50 11.06
C LYS A 343 -15.04 -6.34 12.32
N TYR A 344 -14.97 -5.67 13.46
CA TYR A 344 -15.02 -6.30 14.77
C TYR A 344 -15.82 -5.43 15.74
N GLU A 345 -16.37 -6.07 16.76
CA GLU A 345 -17.10 -5.39 17.83
C GLU A 345 -16.14 -4.95 18.93
N LYS A 346 -16.29 -3.70 19.40
CA LYS A 346 -15.54 -3.17 20.53
C LYS A 346 -16.52 -2.55 21.53
N THR A 347 -16.44 -3.01 22.77
CA THR A 347 -17.15 -2.39 23.89
C THR A 347 -16.43 -1.10 24.28
N VAL A 348 -17.16 0.01 24.29
CA VAL A 348 -16.64 1.33 24.68
C VAL A 348 -17.46 1.86 25.85
N HIS A 349 -16.78 2.34 26.87
CA HIS A 349 -17.39 3.03 27.99
C HIS A 349 -17.58 4.51 27.64
N VAL A 350 -18.83 4.99 27.66
CA VAL A 350 -19.15 6.39 27.39
C VAL A 350 -19.24 7.15 28.71
N GLU A 351 -18.21 7.93 29.01
CA GLU A 351 -18.11 8.70 30.27
C GLU A 351 -19.32 9.63 30.51
N LYS A 352 -19.92 10.17 29.43
CA LYS A 352 -21.06 11.09 29.52
C LYS A 352 -22.36 10.42 29.97
N THR A 353 -22.55 9.14 29.67
CA THR A 353 -23.77 8.40 30.03
C THR A 353 -23.52 7.31 31.07
N ASN A 354 -22.25 7.08 31.44
CA ASN A 354 -21.77 5.99 32.29
C ASN A 354 -22.30 4.61 31.86
N GLN A 355 -22.49 4.45 30.55
CA GLN A 355 -22.99 3.23 29.92
C GLN A 355 -21.91 2.61 29.04
N THR A 356 -21.90 1.28 29.01
CA THR A 356 -21.13 0.52 28.02
C THR A 356 -21.98 0.36 26.76
N MET A 357 -21.37 0.64 25.61
CA MET A 357 -22.00 0.41 24.32
C MET A 357 -21.05 -0.35 23.40
N THR A 358 -21.61 -1.32 22.68
CA THR A 358 -20.88 -2.07 21.65
C THR A 358 -20.92 -1.25 20.36
N CYS A 359 -19.75 -1.06 19.77
CA CYS A 359 -19.64 -0.35 18.51
C CYS A 359 -18.78 -1.14 17.53
N THR A 360 -19.19 -1.13 16.26
CA THR A 360 -18.41 -1.74 15.20
C THR A 360 -17.20 -0.87 14.90
N ARG A 361 -16.03 -1.50 14.79
CA ARG A 361 -14.77 -0.90 14.38
C ARG A 361 -14.22 -1.65 13.19
N THR A 362 -13.35 -0.97 12.45
CA THR A 362 -12.64 -1.56 11.32
C THR A 362 -11.16 -1.67 11.66
N LYS A 363 -10.56 -2.79 11.29
CA LYS A 363 -9.11 -3.00 11.27
C LYS A 363 -8.71 -3.53 9.89
N MET A 364 -7.41 -3.63 9.65
CA MET A 364 -6.91 -4.45 8.55
C MET A 364 -6.61 -5.84 9.08
N ASP A 365 -6.85 -6.87 8.30
CA ASP A 365 -6.29 -8.21 8.53
C ASP A 365 -5.60 -8.67 7.24
N ALA A 366 -4.56 -9.48 7.41
CA ALA A 366 -3.75 -10.01 6.34
C ALA A 366 -3.76 -11.55 6.38
N TYR A 367 -3.94 -12.18 5.22
CA TYR A 367 -3.92 -13.64 5.08
C TYR A 367 -3.11 -14.05 3.86
N SER A 368 -2.39 -15.15 3.99
CA SER A 368 -1.62 -15.76 2.91
C SER A 368 -2.22 -17.10 2.53
N PHE A 369 -2.48 -17.30 1.24
CA PHE A 369 -3.07 -18.53 0.71
C PHE A 369 -2.80 -18.65 -0.79
N LYS A 370 -2.98 -19.86 -1.31
CA LYS A 370 -2.90 -20.14 -2.75
C LYS A 370 -4.27 -19.90 -3.39
N LEU A 371 -4.29 -19.20 -4.52
CA LEU A 371 -5.49 -19.12 -5.36
C LEU A 371 -5.47 -20.30 -6.34
N ASP A 372 -6.29 -21.33 -6.16
CA ASP A 372 -6.27 -22.54 -7.00
C ASP A 372 -6.60 -22.25 -8.49
N SER A 373 -7.01 -23.27 -9.26
CA SER A 373 -7.59 -23.05 -10.60
C SER A 373 -8.62 -21.93 -10.57
N PHE A 374 -8.77 -21.20 -11.68
CA PHE A 374 -9.71 -20.10 -11.69
C PHE A 374 -11.10 -20.58 -11.24
N ASP A 375 -11.66 -19.89 -10.26
CA ASP A 375 -12.98 -20.13 -9.71
C ASP A 375 -13.74 -18.79 -9.76
N PRO A 376 -14.96 -18.75 -10.33
CA PRO A 376 -15.79 -17.55 -10.35
C PRO A 376 -15.97 -16.89 -8.97
N LYS A 377 -15.89 -17.64 -7.86
CA LYS A 377 -15.97 -17.06 -6.50
C LYS A 377 -14.83 -16.07 -6.22
N TYR A 378 -13.68 -16.20 -6.88
CA TYR A 378 -12.58 -15.25 -6.73
C TYR A 378 -12.91 -13.86 -7.28
N ILE A 379 -13.88 -13.75 -8.20
CA ILE A 379 -14.42 -12.43 -8.58
C ILE A 379 -15.03 -11.75 -7.37
N GLN A 380 -15.84 -12.49 -6.59
CA GLN A 380 -16.44 -11.96 -5.37
C GLN A 380 -15.39 -11.67 -4.29
N LEU A 381 -14.37 -12.53 -4.15
CA LEU A 381 -13.25 -12.30 -3.23
C LEU A 381 -12.66 -10.90 -3.41
N PHE A 382 -12.38 -10.49 -4.64
CA PHE A 382 -11.77 -9.19 -4.90
C PHE A 382 -12.79 -8.05 -5.01
N THR A 383 -14.09 -8.33 -5.18
CA THR A 383 -15.14 -7.29 -5.21
C THR A 383 -15.61 -6.89 -3.81
N LEU A 384 -15.72 -7.85 -2.89
CA LEU A 384 -16.12 -7.59 -1.50
C LEU A 384 -15.05 -6.79 -0.75
N LYS A 385 -15.46 -5.84 0.08
CA LYS A 385 -14.54 -4.88 0.72
C LYS A 385 -13.91 -5.43 1.99
N THR A 386 -14.54 -6.41 2.63
CA THR A 386 -14.10 -6.91 3.93
C THR A 386 -13.92 -8.42 3.96
N TRP A 387 -13.03 -8.89 4.84
CA TRP A 387 -12.86 -10.32 5.09
C TRP A 387 -14.12 -10.97 5.68
N ASN A 388 -14.86 -10.25 6.52
CA ASN A 388 -16.13 -10.73 7.06
C ASN A 388 -17.10 -11.14 5.94
N GLU A 389 -17.30 -10.26 4.94
CA GLU A 389 -18.16 -10.56 3.79
C GLU A 389 -17.65 -11.77 2.99
N VAL A 390 -16.33 -11.91 2.85
CA VAL A 390 -15.72 -13.05 2.14
C VAL A 390 -16.01 -14.38 2.86
N PHE A 391 -15.91 -14.40 4.18
CA PHE A 391 -16.16 -15.59 4.99
C PHE A 391 -17.66 -15.91 5.09
N GLU A 392 -18.50 -14.89 5.28
CA GLU A 392 -19.96 -15.03 5.29
C GLU A 392 -20.51 -15.55 3.97
N ALA A 393 -19.92 -15.13 2.84
CA ALA A 393 -20.28 -15.63 1.51
C ALA A 393 -19.72 -17.03 1.20
N GLY A 394 -18.98 -17.67 2.12
CA GLY A 394 -18.41 -19.00 1.95
C GLY A 394 -17.34 -19.08 0.86
N ILE A 395 -16.74 -17.95 0.46
CA ILE A 395 -15.74 -17.88 -0.61
C ILE A 395 -14.42 -18.52 -0.14
N LEU A 396 -14.05 -18.24 1.10
CA LEU A 396 -12.91 -18.82 1.81
C LEU A 396 -13.34 -19.19 3.23
N ASN A 397 -12.74 -20.23 3.79
CA ASN A 397 -12.90 -20.55 5.21
C ASN A 397 -11.71 -19.98 5.99
N LYS A 398 -11.99 -19.08 6.95
CA LYS A 398 -10.98 -18.44 7.80
C LYS A 398 -10.08 -19.45 8.53
N GLU A 399 -10.62 -20.58 8.96
CA GLU A 399 -9.87 -21.61 9.71
C GLU A 399 -8.77 -22.28 8.87
N ASN A 400 -8.90 -22.22 7.54
CA ASN A 400 -7.95 -22.80 6.60
C ASN A 400 -6.89 -21.78 6.13
N LEU A 401 -6.93 -20.55 6.64
CA LEU A 401 -6.02 -19.48 6.22
C LEU A 401 -4.94 -19.23 7.28
N GLU A 402 -3.72 -18.97 6.81
CA GLU A 402 -2.62 -18.48 7.63
C GLU A 402 -2.78 -16.97 7.78
N GLN A 403 -3.05 -16.51 9.01
CA GLN A 403 -3.13 -15.09 9.32
C GLN A 403 -1.72 -14.54 9.49
N GLU A 404 -1.37 -13.52 8.72
CA GLU A 404 -0.08 -12.83 8.84
C GLU A 404 -0.18 -11.76 9.94
N PRO A 405 0.83 -11.65 10.82
CA PRO A 405 0.83 -10.62 11.85
C PRO A 405 0.96 -9.24 11.21
N LEU A 406 0.14 -8.28 11.65
CA LEU A 406 0.32 -6.89 11.30
C LEU A 406 1.29 -6.23 12.27
N PHE A 407 1.86 -5.12 11.84
CA PHE A 407 2.83 -4.32 12.59
C PHE A 407 2.39 -3.96 14.02
N ARG A 408 1.09 -3.68 14.23
CA ARG A 408 0.55 -3.39 15.58
C ARG A 408 0.59 -4.62 16.49
N ASP A 409 0.38 -5.80 15.93
CA ASP A 409 0.39 -7.05 16.68
C ASP A 409 1.82 -7.33 17.17
N LEU A 410 2.82 -7.16 16.29
CA LEU A 410 4.24 -7.34 16.59
C LEU A 410 4.75 -6.40 17.69
N LEU A 411 4.38 -5.12 17.64
CA LEU A 411 4.76 -4.15 18.68
C LEU A 411 4.08 -4.47 20.02
N SER A 412 2.82 -4.92 19.99
CA SER A 412 2.07 -5.23 21.20
C SER A 412 2.60 -6.47 21.93
N ASP A 413 3.17 -7.43 21.21
CA ASP A 413 3.76 -8.64 21.78
C ASP A 413 5.18 -8.41 22.28
N SER A 414 5.91 -7.42 21.75
CA SER A 414 7.24 -7.02 22.25
C SER A 414 7.22 -6.24 23.58
N MET A 415 6.05 -5.72 23.98
CA MET A 415 5.84 -4.99 25.24
C MET A 415 5.26 -5.87 26.37
N LYS A 416 5.06 -7.17 26.10
CA LYS A 416 4.72 -8.19 27.10
C LYS A 416 5.96 -8.99 27.43
#